data_AF-A0A6A4HBN0-F1
#
_entry.id   AF-A0A6A4HBN0-F1
#
_cell.length_a   1.000
_cell.length_b   1.000
_cell.length_c   1.000
_cell.angle_alpha   90.00
_cell.angle_beta   90.00
_cell.angle_gamma   90.00
#
_symmetry.space_group_name_H-M   'P 1'
#
loop_
_entity.id
_entity.type
_entity.pdbx_description
1 polymer ?
#
loop_
_entity_poly.entity_id
_entity_poly.type
_entity_poly.pdbx_seq_one_letter_code
_entity_poly.pdbx_strand_id
1 'polypeptide(L)'
;EQAGLNVKRAQRMARECSPEKRASFWYHMAQYPPDYLVSVDEVSKDDRTYTRLWGRAPRGQQVEIHGPFVRKRRLLMLAALALDKGIIASKVVEGSFNNELFVEFLHDDLLPTMNPYPAPQSVILI
;
A
#
# COMPACT_ATOMS: atom_id res chain seq x y z
N GLU A 1 -16.27 -11.98 -41.34
CA GLU A 1 -15.45 -12.44 -40.20
C GLU A 1 -15.10 -11.26 -39.30
N GLN A 2 -15.51 -11.28 -38.04
CA GLN A 2 -14.99 -10.34 -37.04
C GLN A 2 -13.63 -10.87 -36.58
N ALA A 3 -12.60 -10.01 -36.51
CA ALA A 3 -11.19 -10.35 -36.29
C ALA A 3 -10.84 -10.98 -34.90
N GLY A 4 -11.79 -11.59 -34.20
CA GLY A 4 -11.56 -12.22 -32.89
C GLY A 4 -11.17 -11.24 -31.77
N LEU A 5 -11.37 -9.93 -31.97
CA LEU A 5 -11.00 -8.90 -31.01
C LEU A 5 -12.16 -8.63 -30.04
N ASN A 6 -11.85 -8.57 -28.74
CA ASN A 6 -12.78 -8.19 -27.67
C ASN A 6 -12.29 -6.91 -26.98
N VAL A 7 -13.22 -6.05 -26.57
CA VAL A 7 -12.93 -4.84 -25.81
C VAL A 7 -12.49 -5.24 -24.40
N LYS A 8 -11.25 -4.88 -24.04
CA LYS A 8 -10.69 -5.09 -22.71
C LYS A 8 -10.49 -3.75 -22.02
N ARG A 9 -10.66 -3.75 -20.69
CA ARG A 9 -10.32 -2.58 -19.87
C ARG A 9 -8.82 -2.33 -19.97
N ALA A 10 -8.43 -1.13 -20.38
CA ALA A 10 -7.03 -0.73 -20.38
C ALA A 10 -6.52 -0.62 -18.93
N GLN A 11 -5.37 -1.23 -18.66
CA GLN A 11 -4.66 -1.08 -17.39
C GLN A 11 -3.83 0.20 -17.44
N ARG A 12 -4.03 1.07 -16.45
CA ARG A 12 -3.20 2.27 -16.29
C ARG A 12 -1.90 1.86 -15.60
N MET A 13 -0.78 2.01 -16.29
CA MET A 13 0.56 1.78 -15.77
C MET A 13 1.24 3.12 -15.48
N ALA A 14 2.11 3.18 -14.46
CA ALA A 14 2.97 4.33 -14.25
C ALA A 14 3.96 4.45 -15.42
N ARG A 15 4.17 5.65 -15.94
CA ARG A 15 5.07 5.89 -17.08
C ARG A 15 6.53 5.64 -16.70
N GLU A 16 6.84 5.86 -15.43
CA GLU A 16 8.14 5.73 -14.80
C GLU A 16 8.51 4.26 -14.49
N CYS A 17 7.56 3.33 -14.71
CA CYS A 17 7.76 1.91 -14.47
C CYS A 17 8.78 1.34 -15.46
N SER A 18 10.00 1.06 -14.97
CA SER A 18 11.08 0.42 -15.74
C SER A 18 11.15 -1.07 -15.38
N PRO A 19 10.96 -1.97 -16.35
CA PRO A 19 11.17 -3.41 -16.17
C PRO A 19 12.57 -3.74 -15.64
N GLU A 20 13.57 -2.99 -16.08
CA GLU A 20 14.99 -3.18 -15.71
C GLU A 20 15.21 -2.86 -14.23
N LYS A 21 14.69 -1.73 -13.74
CA LYS A 21 14.76 -1.36 -12.31
C LYS A 21 14.04 -2.38 -11.43
N ARG A 22 12.89 -2.88 -11.90
CA ARG A 22 12.16 -3.95 -11.20
C ARG A 22 13.03 -5.21 -11.13
N ALA A 23 13.52 -5.71 -12.26
CA ALA A 23 14.33 -6.92 -12.30
C ALA A 23 15.58 -6.82 -11.39
N SER A 24 16.25 -5.67 -11.39
CA SER A 24 17.38 -5.39 -10.51
C SER A 24 16.98 -5.46 -9.02
N PHE A 25 15.86 -4.85 -8.65
CA PHE A 25 15.32 -4.92 -7.29
C PHE A 25 15.00 -6.37 -6.89
N TRP A 26 14.31 -7.12 -7.75
CA TRP A 26 14.00 -8.53 -7.50
C TRP A 26 15.26 -9.36 -7.28
N TYR A 27 16.29 -9.18 -8.10
CA TYR A 27 17.55 -9.89 -7.97
C TYR A 27 18.28 -9.58 -6.66
N HIS A 28 18.24 -8.31 -6.23
CA HIS A 28 18.84 -7.89 -4.96
C HIS A 28 18.07 -8.48 -3.76
N MET A 29 16.75 -8.42 -3.80
CA MET A 29 15.91 -8.91 -2.69
C MET A 29 15.90 -10.44 -2.58
N ALA A 30 16.06 -11.15 -3.69
CA ALA A 30 16.11 -12.62 -3.72
C ALA A 30 17.32 -13.21 -2.96
N GLN A 31 18.29 -12.38 -2.55
CA GLN A 31 19.43 -12.82 -1.73
C GLN A 31 19.05 -13.05 -0.26
N TYR A 32 17.90 -12.55 0.19
CA TYR A 32 17.45 -12.66 1.57
C TYR A 32 16.38 -13.75 1.72
N PRO A 33 16.47 -14.61 2.75
CA PRO A 33 15.37 -15.46 3.15
C PRO A 33 14.08 -14.65 3.43
N PRO A 34 12.89 -15.13 3.04
CA PRO A 34 11.64 -14.36 3.20
C PRO A 34 11.31 -13.97 4.65
N ASP A 35 11.72 -14.78 5.62
CA ASP A 35 11.54 -14.55 7.06
C ASP A 35 12.43 -13.42 7.60
N TYR A 36 13.44 -12.97 6.85
CA TYR A 36 14.27 -11.82 7.23
C TYR A 36 13.59 -10.50 6.89
N LEU A 37 12.65 -10.51 5.94
CA LEU A 37 12.08 -9.31 5.35
C LEU A 37 10.92 -8.77 6.20
N VAL A 38 10.94 -7.46 6.41
CA VAL A 38 9.83 -6.68 6.96
C VAL A 38 9.45 -5.61 5.95
N SER A 39 8.28 -5.74 5.33
CA SER A 39 7.79 -4.77 4.35
C SER A 39 7.08 -3.61 5.03
N VAL A 40 7.49 -2.39 4.70
CA VAL A 40 6.87 -1.15 5.17
C VAL A 40 6.11 -0.52 4.02
N ASP A 41 4.84 -0.18 4.24
CA ASP A 41 4.05 0.55 3.25
C ASP A 41 3.15 1.59 3.92
N GLU A 42 2.72 2.56 3.13
CA GLU A 42 1.83 3.64 3.53
C GLU A 42 0.42 3.43 2.97
N VAL A 43 -0.58 3.49 3.84
CA VAL A 43 -1.97 3.57 3.43
C VAL A 43 -2.59 4.88 3.87
N SER A 44 -3.28 5.53 2.93
CA SER A 44 -4.07 6.74 3.22
C SER A 44 -5.56 6.46 3.22
N LYS A 45 -6.27 7.03 4.18
CA LYS A 45 -7.73 6.98 4.29
C LYS A 45 -8.29 8.38 4.47
N ASP A 46 -9.38 8.64 3.78
CA ASP A 46 -10.22 9.81 4.00
C ASP A 46 -11.69 9.40 4.12
N ASP A 47 -12.54 10.32 4.58
CA ASP A 47 -13.98 10.06 4.77
C ASP A 47 -14.70 9.63 3.48
N ARG A 48 -14.13 9.91 2.30
CA ARG A 48 -14.72 9.52 1.01
C ARG A 48 -14.39 8.09 0.63
N THR A 49 -13.33 7.51 1.20
CA THR A 49 -12.78 6.20 0.82
C THR A 49 -13.82 5.07 0.95
N TYR A 50 -14.79 5.19 1.87
CA TYR A 50 -15.83 4.19 2.08
C TYR A 50 -17.07 4.37 1.19
N THR A 51 -17.11 5.40 0.34
CA THR A 51 -18.25 5.64 -0.55
C THR A 51 -18.30 4.58 -1.66
N ARG A 52 -19.43 3.87 -1.77
CA ARG A 52 -19.63 2.88 -2.83
C ARG A 52 -19.64 3.56 -4.21
N LEU A 53 -18.78 3.06 -5.11
CA LEU A 53 -18.70 3.54 -6.51
C LEU A 53 -19.79 2.95 -7.42
N TRP A 54 -20.39 1.83 -7.00
CA TRP A 54 -21.34 1.06 -7.79
C TRP A 54 -22.51 0.64 -6.92
N GLY A 55 -23.73 0.73 -7.46
CA GLY A 55 -24.94 0.16 -6.88
C GLY A 55 -25.81 -0.47 -7.97
N ARG A 56 -26.93 -1.06 -7.56
CA ARG A 56 -27.85 -1.76 -8.45
C ARG A 56 -29.24 -1.12 -8.34
N ALA A 57 -29.84 -0.81 -9.48
CA ALA A 57 -31.21 -0.36 -9.62
C ALA A 57 -31.86 -1.03 -10.83
N PRO A 58 -33.19 -1.09 -10.91
CA PRO A 58 -33.91 -1.46 -12.13
C PRO A 58 -33.43 -0.68 -13.36
N ARG A 59 -33.57 -1.30 -14.54
CA ARG A 59 -33.16 -0.68 -15.80
C ARG A 59 -33.94 0.63 -16.03
N GLY A 60 -33.22 1.72 -16.27
CA GLY A 60 -33.79 3.06 -16.46
C GLY A 60 -33.93 3.88 -15.19
N GLN A 61 -33.54 3.34 -14.02
CA GLN A 61 -33.53 4.07 -12.76
C GLN A 61 -32.11 4.44 -12.33
N GLN A 62 -31.98 5.60 -11.70
CA GLN A 62 -30.73 6.07 -11.12
C GLN A 62 -30.50 5.42 -9.75
N VAL A 63 -29.25 5.11 -9.44
CA VAL A 63 -28.83 4.74 -8.09
C VAL A 63 -28.39 6.00 -7.37
N GLU A 64 -29.03 6.31 -6.25
CA GLU A 64 -28.67 7.43 -5.38
C GLU A 64 -27.93 6.93 -4.13
N ILE A 65 -26.80 7.57 -3.82
CA ILE A 65 -25.99 7.26 -2.64
C ILE A 65 -25.61 8.60 -1.99
N HIS A 66 -25.95 8.76 -0.71
CA HIS A 66 -25.49 9.89 0.07
C HIS A 66 -24.11 9.58 0.67
N GLY A 67 -23.10 10.30 0.19
CA GLY A 67 -21.74 10.25 0.71
C GLY A 67 -21.24 11.63 1.13
N PRO A 68 -20.16 11.71 1.91
CA PRO A 68 -19.58 12.97 2.34
C PRO A 68 -19.03 13.76 1.13
N PHE A 69 -19.62 14.93 0.87
CA PHE A 69 -19.18 15.84 -0.20
C PHE A 69 -17.91 16.59 0.16
N VAL A 70 -17.65 16.87 1.44
CA VAL A 70 -16.49 17.66 1.91
C VAL A 70 -15.37 16.72 2.31
N ARG A 71 -14.13 17.02 1.89
CA ARG A 71 -12.93 16.37 2.44
C ARG A 71 -12.77 16.85 3.87
N LYS A 72 -12.99 15.99 4.86
CA LYS A 72 -12.68 16.28 6.26
C LYS A 72 -11.23 15.87 6.53
N ARG A 73 -11.03 14.92 7.44
CA ARG A 73 -9.71 14.49 7.91
C ARG A 73 -9.16 13.40 6.99
N ARG A 74 -7.87 13.50 6.68
CA ARG A 74 -7.11 12.43 6.04
C ARG A 74 -6.23 11.80 7.11
N LEU A 75 -6.32 10.49 7.24
CA LEU A 75 -5.44 9.70 8.07
C LEU A 75 -4.45 8.98 7.16
N LEU A 76 -3.19 9.01 7.55
CA LEU A 76 -2.13 8.21 6.97
C LEU A 76 -1.69 7.20 8.00
N MET A 77 -1.50 5.96 7.56
CA MET A 77 -1.01 4.88 8.39
C MET A 77 0.22 4.30 7.71
N LEU A 78 1.32 4.24 8.43
CA LEU A 78 2.41 3.34 8.12
C LEU A 78 2.18 2.02 8.83
N ALA A 79 2.49 0.93 8.14
CA ALA A 79 2.50 -0.39 8.72
C ALA A 79 3.73 -1.17 8.25
N ALA A 80 4.37 -1.86 9.20
CA ALA A 80 5.43 -2.81 8.95
C ALA A 80 4.88 -4.24 9.11
N LEU A 81 5.05 -5.05 8.06
CA LEU A 81 4.52 -6.41 7.98
C LEU A 81 5.67 -7.43 7.94
N ALA A 82 5.66 -8.38 8.87
CA ALA A 82 6.51 -9.56 8.87
C ALA A 82 5.74 -10.79 8.41
N LEU A 83 6.45 -11.75 7.82
CA LEU A 83 5.86 -12.95 7.21
C LEU A 83 5.07 -13.83 8.20
N ASP A 84 5.60 -14.01 9.40
CA ASP A 84 5.08 -14.91 10.44
C ASP A 84 4.15 -14.19 11.45
N LYS A 85 4.45 -12.93 11.78
CA LYS A 85 3.73 -12.16 12.81
C LYS A 85 2.65 -11.23 12.26
N GLY A 86 2.62 -10.98 10.95
CA GLY A 86 1.75 -9.96 10.38
C GLY A 86 2.25 -8.55 10.73
N ILE A 87 1.36 -7.65 11.15
CA ILE A 87 1.73 -6.26 11.45
C ILE A 87 2.50 -6.22 12.78
N ILE A 88 3.77 -5.81 12.73
CA ILE A 88 4.63 -5.73 13.92
C ILE A 88 4.79 -4.30 14.45
N ALA A 89 4.61 -3.29 13.59
CA ALA A 89 4.62 -1.88 13.96
C ALA A 89 3.66 -1.10 13.06
N SER A 90 3.00 -0.09 13.63
CA SER A 90 2.13 0.80 12.85
C SER A 90 2.02 2.18 13.49
N LYS A 91 1.96 3.23 12.68
CA LYS A 91 1.79 4.61 13.14
C LYS A 91 0.72 5.31 12.32
N VAL A 92 -0.21 5.98 13.01
CA VAL A 92 -1.29 6.75 12.38
C VAL A 92 -1.08 8.23 12.62
N VAL A 93 -1.11 9.03 11.56
CA VAL A 93 -0.95 10.48 11.61
C VAL A 93 -2.11 11.14 10.86
N GLU A 94 -2.61 12.26 11.39
CA GLU A 94 -3.57 13.11 10.69
C GLU A 94 -2.84 14.05 9.71
N GLY A 95 -3.29 14.10 8.46
CA GLY A 95 -2.76 14.99 7.43
C GLY A 95 -1.79 14.30 6.48
N SER A 96 -0.56 14.82 6.41
CA SER A 96 0.49 14.39 5.48
C SER A 96 1.67 13.80 6.24
N PHE A 97 2.26 12.76 5.68
CA PHE A 97 3.45 12.12 6.22
C PHE A 97 4.68 12.83 5.66
N ASN A 98 5.70 13.04 6.49
CA ASN A 98 6.95 13.67 6.09
C ASN A 98 8.14 12.76 6.44
N ASN A 99 9.34 13.16 6.01
CA ASN A 99 10.54 12.37 6.25
C ASN A 99 10.87 12.20 7.75
N GLU A 100 10.63 13.23 8.56
CA GLU A 100 10.90 13.20 10.01
C GLU A 100 10.03 12.16 10.70
N LEU A 101 8.73 12.15 10.41
CA LEU A 101 7.79 11.16 10.94
C LEU A 101 8.16 9.73 10.49
N PHE A 102 8.75 9.57 9.30
CA PHE A 102 9.24 8.28 8.82
C PHE A 102 10.41 7.78 9.66
N VAL A 103 11.40 8.65 9.89
CA VAL A 103 12.58 8.32 10.68
C VAL A 103 12.17 8.02 12.14
N GLU A 104 11.26 8.81 12.69
CA GLU A 104 10.67 8.57 14.01
C GLU A 104 9.97 7.21 14.06
N PHE A 105 9.14 6.88 13.07
CA PHE A 105 8.51 5.55 12.97
C PHE A 105 9.54 4.42 12.91
N LEU A 106 10.61 4.58 12.13
CA LEU A 106 11.66 3.57 12.07
C LEU A 106 12.34 3.39 13.43
N HIS A 107 12.73 4.48 14.08
CA HIS A 107 13.50 4.44 15.32
C HIS A 107 12.67 4.01 16.53
N ASP A 108 11.48 4.60 16.70
CA ASP A 108 10.69 4.48 17.92
C ASP A 108 9.68 3.33 17.85
N ASP A 109 9.15 3.01 16.67
CA ASP A 109 8.11 2.00 16.51
C ASP A 109 8.65 0.69 15.89
N LEU A 110 9.43 0.75 14.81
CA LEU A 110 9.80 -0.45 14.04
C LEU A 110 11.05 -1.15 14.57
N LEU A 111 12.19 -0.46 14.63
CA LEU A 111 13.48 -1.08 15.00
C LEU A 111 13.46 -1.81 16.36
N PRO A 112 12.72 -1.35 17.40
CA PRO A 112 12.61 -2.08 18.66
C PRO A 112 11.96 -3.46 18.54
N THR A 113 11.20 -3.70 17.47
CA THR A 113 10.52 -4.98 17.20
C THR A 113 11.32 -5.91 16.29
N MET A 114 12.42 -5.43 15.71
CA MET A 114 13.27 -6.14 14.76
C MET A 114 14.45 -6.84 15.44
N ASN A 115 15.05 -7.79 14.74
CA ASN A 115 16.27 -8.45 15.20
C ASN A 115 17.51 -7.94 14.45
N PRO A 116 18.71 -8.04 15.05
CA PRO A 116 19.96 -7.83 14.33
C PRO A 116 20.12 -8.81 13.16
N TYR A 117 20.62 -8.32 12.03
CA TYR A 117 20.98 -9.20 10.90
C TYR A 117 22.12 -10.15 11.32
N PRO A 118 22.10 -11.46 10.96
CA PRO A 118 21.18 -12.14 10.04
C PRO A 118 20.09 -12.98 10.73
N ALA A 119 19.35 -12.43 11.69
CA ALA A 119 18.18 -13.11 12.25
C ALA A 119 16.91 -12.86 11.41
N PRO A 120 15.81 -13.60 11.62
CA PRO A 120 14.50 -13.24 11.06
C PRO A 120 14.10 -11.80 11.41
N GLN A 121 13.29 -11.14 10.58
CA GLN A 121 12.84 -9.75 10.79
C GLN A 121 14.00 -8.75 10.98
N SER A 122 15.03 -8.84 10.14
CA SER A 122 16.24 -8.01 10.25
C SER A 122 16.51 -7.10 9.04
N VAL A 123 15.72 -7.22 7.97
CA VAL A 123 15.87 -6.45 6.74
C VAL A 123 14.58 -5.70 6.44
N ILE A 124 14.67 -4.36 6.38
CA ILE A 124 13.54 -3.51 6.03
C ILE A 124 13.42 -3.43 4.51
N LEU A 125 12.21 -3.67 4.02
CA LEU A 125 11.83 -3.52 2.62
C LEU A 125 10.91 -2.31 2.46
N ILE A 126 11.32 -1.34 1.65
CA ILE A 126 10.62 -0.08 1.37
C ILE A 126 10.50 0.09 -0.15
#